data_AF-A0A0R1YW26-F1
#
_entry.id   AF-A0A0R1YW26-F1
#
_cell.length_a   1.000
_cell.length_b   1.000
_cell.length_c   1.000
_cell.angle_alpha   90.00
_cell.angle_beta   90.00
_cell.angle_gamma   90.00
#
_symmetry.space_group_name_H-M   'P 1'
#
loop_
_entity.id
_entity.type
_entity.pdbx_description
1 polymer ?
#
loop_
_entity_poly.entity_id
_entity_poly.type
_entity_poly.pdbx_seq_one_letter_code
_entity_poly.pdbx_strand_id
1 'polypeptide(L)'
;MITTFRASLQTEQTFEDYLNHYFQNHKVLNGSYETREYFENYKVRMKRNGRLALTTTTCLNIAAAPVPLKQTENITISDFRRLVENKKFADINATLADVFEASLNQ
;
A
#
# COMPACT_ATOMS: atom_id res chain seq x y z
N MET A 1 2.41 3.55 -23.19
CA MET A 1 2.89 2.46 -22.30
C MET A 1 2.00 2.43 -21.09
N ILE A 2 1.53 1.25 -20.67
CA ILE A 2 0.85 1.09 -19.37
C ILE A 2 1.98 1.01 -18.34
N THR A 3 2.09 2.01 -17.48
CA THR A 3 3.04 2.01 -16.36
C THR A 3 2.47 1.12 -15.26
N THR A 4 3.19 0.08 -14.84
CA THR A 4 2.79 -0.75 -13.68
C THR A 4 3.06 -0.01 -12.37
N PHE A 5 2.44 -0.46 -11.26
CA PHE A 5 2.69 0.15 -9.96
C PHE A 5 4.17 0.08 -9.59
N ARG A 6 4.80 -1.07 -9.80
CA ARG A 6 6.23 -1.26 -9.53
C ARG A 6 7.11 -0.39 -10.43
N ALA A 7 6.79 -0.28 -11.72
CA ALA A 7 7.54 0.57 -12.65
C ALA A 7 7.44 2.06 -12.26
N SER A 8 6.30 2.48 -11.70
CA SER A 8 6.10 3.88 -11.30
C SER A 8 7.02 4.35 -10.16
N LEU A 9 7.56 3.44 -9.34
CA LEU A 9 8.44 3.77 -8.21
C LEU A 9 9.80 4.34 -8.63
N GLN A 10 10.19 4.21 -9.91
CA GLN A 10 11.51 4.58 -10.43
C GLN A 10 11.93 6.01 -10.06
N THR A 11 11.00 6.96 -10.11
CA THR A 11 11.22 8.35 -9.69
C THR A 11 10.03 8.85 -8.87
N GLU A 12 10.21 9.97 -8.17
CA GLU A 12 9.11 10.62 -7.44
C GLU A 12 8.01 11.10 -8.40
N GLN A 13 8.38 11.75 -9.50
CA GLN A 13 7.46 12.25 -10.51
C GLN A 13 6.63 11.13 -11.15
N THR A 14 7.28 10.03 -11.58
CA THR A 14 6.57 8.90 -12.20
C THR A 14 5.58 8.24 -11.26
N PHE A 15 5.90 8.20 -9.96
CA PHE A 15 5.02 7.63 -8.94
C PHE A 15 3.83 8.55 -8.65
N GLU A 16 4.07 9.85 -8.55
CA GLU A 16 3.03 10.86 -8.39
C GLU A 16 2.06 10.86 -9.57
N ASP A 17 2.57 10.88 -10.80
CA ASP A 17 1.74 10.84 -12.01
C ASP A 17 0.90 9.56 -12.07
N TYR A 18 1.50 8.42 -11.70
CA TYR A 18 0.79 7.15 -11.61
C TYR A 18 -0.37 7.21 -10.61
N LEU A 19 -0.13 7.69 -9.37
CA LEU A 19 -1.18 7.75 -8.35
C LEU A 19 -2.27 8.75 -8.72
N ASN A 20 -1.89 9.92 -9.23
CA ASN A 20 -2.85 10.93 -9.68
C ASN A 20 -3.75 10.36 -10.78
N HIS A 21 -3.19 9.66 -11.76
CA HIS A 21 -3.97 9.00 -12.80
C HIS A 21 -4.83 7.85 -12.26
N TYR A 22 -4.27 7.01 -11.38
CA TYR A 22 -5.01 5.89 -10.77
C TYR A 22 -6.25 6.38 -10.01
N PHE A 23 -6.10 7.42 -9.18
CA PHE A 23 -7.18 7.95 -8.34
C PHE A 23 -8.21 8.80 -9.10
N GLN A 24 -8.00 9.10 -10.39
CA GLN A 24 -9.07 9.66 -11.24
C GLN A 24 -10.20 8.66 -11.47
N ASN A 25 -9.85 7.38 -11.59
CA ASN A 25 -10.80 6.31 -11.92
C ASN A 25 -11.08 5.38 -10.74
N HIS A 26 -10.22 5.37 -9.72
CA HIS A 26 -10.33 4.50 -8.56
C HIS A 26 -10.42 5.32 -7.28
N LYS A 27 -11.31 4.93 -6.36
CA LYS A 27 -11.46 5.65 -5.08
C LYS A 27 -10.46 5.19 -4.01
N VAL A 28 -9.86 4.02 -4.19
CA VAL A 28 -9.05 3.33 -3.20
C VAL A 28 -7.99 2.49 -3.90
N LEU A 29 -6.76 2.54 -3.41
CA LEU A 29 -5.71 1.56 -3.69
C LEU A 29 -5.59 0.64 -2.47
N ASN A 30 -5.69 -0.67 -2.66
CA ASN A 30 -5.56 -1.65 -1.58
C ASN A 30 -4.32 -2.51 -1.80
N GLY A 31 -3.75 -2.99 -0.70
CA GLY A 31 -2.72 -4.00 -0.67
C GLY A 31 -2.89 -4.86 0.57
N SER A 32 -2.84 -6.18 0.46
CA SER A 32 -2.91 -7.07 1.61
C SER A 32 -1.82 -8.12 1.56
N TYR A 33 -1.24 -8.37 2.72
CA TYR A 33 -0.27 -9.43 2.95
C TYR A 33 -0.78 -10.32 4.09
N GLU A 34 -0.79 -11.63 3.88
CA GLU A 34 -1.27 -12.59 4.86
C GLU A 34 -0.39 -13.84 4.89
N THR A 35 -0.06 -14.28 6.09
CA THR A 35 0.48 -15.60 6.39
C THR A 35 -0.45 -16.30 7.39
N ARG A 36 -0.12 -17.55 7.73
CA ARG A 36 -0.84 -18.28 8.79
C ARG A 36 -0.87 -17.52 10.13
N GLU A 37 0.16 -16.75 10.43
CA GLU A 37 0.39 -16.17 11.76
C GLU A 37 0.16 -14.65 11.80
N TYR A 38 0.11 -13.99 10.65
CA TYR A 38 0.11 -12.54 10.56
C TYR A 38 -0.66 -12.03 9.35
N PHE A 39 -1.38 -10.93 9.52
CA PHE A 39 -2.02 -10.20 8.44
C PHE A 39 -1.71 -8.71 8.54
N GLU A 40 -1.48 -8.08 7.38
CA GLU A 40 -1.34 -6.64 7.23
C GLU A 40 -2.12 -6.15 5.99
N ASN A 41 -3.04 -5.21 6.20
CA ASN A 41 -3.81 -4.54 5.14
C ASN A 41 -3.43 -3.08 5.04
N TYR A 42 -3.30 -2.61 3.80
CA TYR A 42 -3.10 -1.22 3.45
C TYR A 42 -4.27 -0.74 2.59
N LYS A 43 -4.81 0.40 2.97
CA LYS A 43 -5.86 1.10 2.22
C LYS A 43 -5.45 2.55 2.05
N VAL A 44 -5.28 2.97 0.80
CA VAL A 44 -4.83 4.31 0.44
C VAL A 44 -5.95 5.06 -0.26
N ARG A 45 -6.18 6.31 0.14
CA ARG A 45 -7.13 7.22 -0.49
C ARG A 45 -6.48 8.57 -0.76
N MET A 46 -6.66 9.11 -1.96
CA MET A 46 -6.32 10.49 -2.25
C MET A 46 -7.26 11.45 -1.53
N LYS A 47 -6.71 12.47 -0.87
CA LYS A 47 -7.48 13.57 -0.26
C LYS A 47 -7.53 14.77 -1.20
N ARG A 48 -8.52 15.63 -0.98
CA ARG A 48 -8.70 16.88 -1.76
C ARG A 48 -7.50 17.83 -1.70
N ASN A 49 -6.67 17.74 -0.66
CA ASN A 49 -5.48 18.57 -0.48
C ASN A 49 -4.19 17.93 -1.04
N GLY A 50 -4.30 16.92 -1.90
CA GLY A 50 -3.16 16.24 -2.53
C GLY A 50 -2.39 15.28 -1.61
N ARG A 51 -2.80 15.13 -0.34
CA ARG A 51 -2.22 14.14 0.58
C ARG A 51 -2.90 12.79 0.45
N LEU A 52 -2.25 11.74 0.94
CA LEU A 52 -2.80 10.39 1.02
C LEU A 52 -3.30 10.12 2.44
N ALA A 53 -4.50 9.55 2.56
CA ALA A 53 -4.94 8.88 3.78
C ALA A 53 -4.51 7.41 3.69
N LEU A 54 -3.48 7.03 4.44
CA LEU A 54 -3.03 5.64 4.56
C LEU A 54 -3.69 5.02 5.79
N THR A 55 -4.42 3.94 5.61
CA THR A 55 -4.92 3.12 6.71
C THR A 55 -4.21 1.78 6.69
N THR A 56 -3.55 1.44 7.80
CA THR A 56 -2.91 0.15 8.01
C THR A 56 -3.72 -0.63 9.05
N THR A 57 -4.03 -1.88 8.76
CA THR A 57 -4.65 -2.81 9.72
C THR A 57 -3.74 -4.01 9.90
N THR A 58 -3.22 -4.23 11.10
CA THR A 58 -2.36 -5.36 11.44
C THR A 58 -3.07 -6.32 12.38
N CYS A 59 -2.78 -7.61 12.26
CA CYS A 59 -3.35 -8.62 13.13
C CYS A 59 -2.40 -9.80 13.30
N LEU A 60 -2.24 -10.27 14.54
CA LEU A 60 -1.54 -11.51 14.85
C LEU A 60 -2.58 -12.64 14.89
N ASN A 61 -2.49 -13.57 13.94
CA ASN A 61 -3.41 -14.70 13.79
C ASN A 61 -3.01 -15.91 14.66
N ILE A 62 -2.11 -15.71 15.64
CA ILE A 62 -1.63 -16.75 16.58
C ILE A 62 -2.44 -16.82 17.88
N ALA A 63 -3.34 -15.86 18.12
CA ALA A 63 -4.17 -15.82 19.33
C ALA A 63 -5.53 -16.51 19.11
N ALA A 64 -6.11 -17.08 20.17
CA ALA A 64 -7.46 -17.66 20.13
C ALA A 64 -8.55 -16.62 19.79
N ALA A 65 -8.28 -15.34 20.05
CA ALA A 65 -9.12 -14.21 19.68
C ALA A 65 -8.23 -13.08 19.13
N PRO A 66 -7.92 -13.09 17.83
CA PRO A 66 -7.11 -12.04 17.21
C PRO A 66 -7.86 -10.69 17.26
N VAL A 67 -7.16 -9.65 17.72
CA VAL A 67 -7.69 -8.26 17.73
C VAL A 67 -6.92 -7.44 16.71
N PRO A 68 -7.55 -7.01 15.60
CA PRO A 68 -6.87 -6.16 14.62
C PRO A 68 -6.58 -4.77 15.19
N LEU A 69 -5.34 -4.31 15.02
CA LEU A 69 -4.94 -2.94 15.27
C LEU A 69 -5.09 -2.13 13.98
N LYS A 70 -5.84 -1.02 14.04
CA LYS A 70 -6.07 -0.14 12.89
C LYS A 70 -5.50 1.25 13.16
N GLN A 71 -4.69 1.74 12.24
CA GLN A 71 -4.08 3.06 12.28
C GLN A 71 -4.32 3.80 10.97
N THR A 72 -4.65 5.09 11.05
CA THR A 72 -4.83 5.95 9.87
C THR A 72 -3.95 7.18 9.99
N GLU A 73 -3.18 7.45 8.95
CA GLU A 73 -2.23 8.56 8.87
C GLU A 73 -2.44 9.38 7.60
N ASN A 74 -2.06 10.66 7.67
CA ASN A 74 -2.06 11.54 6.51
C ASN A 74 -0.61 11.74 6.04
N ILE A 75 -0.23 11.10 4.95
CA ILE A 75 1.15 11.09 4.44
C ILE A 75 1.24 11.82 3.10
N THR A 76 2.44 12.28 2.74
CA THR A 76 2.68 12.79 1.37
C THR A 76 2.82 11.64 0.38
N ILE A 77 2.74 11.93 -0.92
CA ILE A 77 3.06 10.94 -1.97
C ILE A 77 4.52 10.45 -1.83
N SER A 78 5.45 11.36 -1.51
CA SER A 78 6.87 11.05 -1.28
C SER A 78 7.07 10.08 -0.10
N ASP A 79 6.41 10.33 1.03
CA ASP A 79 6.46 9.45 2.20
C ASP A 79 5.88 8.07 1.87
N PHE A 80 4.78 8.03 1.13
CA PHE A 80 4.18 6.77 0.70
C PHE A 80 5.11 5.99 -0.23
N ARG A 81 5.76 6.67 -1.19
CA ARG A 81 6.76 6.05 -2.07
C ARG A 81 7.89 5.42 -1.26
N ARG A 82 8.44 6.17 -0.30
CA ARG A 82 9.50 5.67 0.60
C ARG A 82 9.03 4.48 1.43
N LEU A 83 7.79 4.50 1.94
CA LEU A 83 7.24 3.35 2.65
C LEU A 83 7.19 2.11 1.75
N VAL A 84 6.67 2.25 0.54
CA VAL A 84 6.55 1.16 -0.44
C VAL A 84 7.92 0.57 -0.82
N GLU A 85 8.93 1.42 -1.00
CA GLU A 85 10.29 0.97 -1.34
C GLU A 85 10.99 0.23 -0.20
N ASN A 86 10.74 0.62 1.05
CA ASN A 86 11.50 0.14 2.20
C ASN A 86 10.79 -0.98 2.99
N LYS A 87 9.47 -1.12 2.87
CA LYS A 87 8.71 -2.13 3.62
C LYS A 87 8.88 -3.51 3.00
N LYS A 88 9.55 -4.39 3.75
CA LYS A 88 9.67 -5.83 3.50
C LYS A 88 8.86 -6.59 4.54
N PHE A 89 8.28 -7.72 4.15
CA PHE A 89 7.57 -8.61 5.08
C PHE A 89 8.51 -9.69 5.63
N ALA A 90 8.07 -10.36 6.70
CA ALA A 90 8.86 -11.39 7.37
C ALA A 90 9.08 -12.62 6.48
N ASP A 91 8.15 -12.91 5.57
CA ASP A 91 8.40 -13.87 4.50
C ASP A 91 9.25 -13.16 3.43
N ILE A 92 10.50 -13.59 3.35
CA ILE A 92 11.64 -12.91 2.70
C ILE A 92 11.44 -12.59 1.20
N ASN A 93 10.35 -13.03 0.59
CA ASN A 93 10.07 -12.87 -0.84
C ASN A 93 8.97 -11.85 -1.17
N ALA A 94 8.37 -11.16 -0.19
CA ALA A 94 7.33 -10.15 -0.43
C ALA A 94 7.76 -8.75 0.03
N THR A 95 7.63 -7.77 -0.87
CA THR A 95 7.71 -6.34 -0.55
C THR A 95 6.33 -5.68 -0.62
N LEU A 96 6.19 -4.50 -0.03
CA LEU A 96 4.95 -3.74 -0.16
C LEU A 96 4.66 -3.34 -1.62
N ALA A 97 5.70 -3.15 -2.44
CA ALA A 97 5.54 -2.97 -3.87
C ALA A 97 4.87 -4.17 -4.55
N ASP A 98 5.32 -5.40 -4.21
CA ASP A 98 4.72 -6.63 -4.75
C ASP A 98 3.27 -6.79 -4.31
N VAL A 99 2.96 -6.43 -3.06
CA VAL A 99 1.60 -6.50 -2.51
C VAL A 99 0.62 -5.58 -3.24
N PHE A 100 1.01 -4.34 -3.53
CA PHE A 100 0.16 -3.43 -4.32
C PHE A 100 0.08 -3.88 -5.78
N GLU A 101 1.18 -4.29 -6.40
CA GLU A 101 1.20 -4.80 -7.77
C GLU A 101 0.29 -6.02 -7.93
N ALA A 102 0.35 -7.00 -7.02
CA ALA A 102 -0.50 -8.17 -7.04
C ALA A 102 -1.99 -7.80 -6.90
N SER A 103 -2.31 -6.86 -6.02
CA SER A 103 -3.70 -6.42 -5.77
C SER A 103 -4.33 -5.68 -6.97
N LEU A 104 -3.50 -5.12 -7.86
CA LEU A 104 -3.94 -4.41 -9.06
C LEU A 104 -4.15 -5.32 -10.27
N ASN A 105 -3.62 -6.55 -10.21
CA ASN A 105 -3.70 -7.54 -11.28
C ASN A 105 -4.77 -8.64 -11.01
N GLN A 106 -5.65 -8.41 -10.03
CA GLN A 106 -6.80 -9.25 -9.68
C GLN A 106 -8.07 -8.72 -10.34
#